data_AF-A0A5A7QGY9-F1
#
_entry.id   AF-A0A5A7QGY9-F1
#
_cell.length_a   1.000
_cell.length_b   1.000
_cell.length_c   1.000
_cell.angle_alpha   90.00
_cell.angle_beta   90.00
_cell.angle_gamma   90.00
#
_symmetry.space_group_name_H-M   'P 1'
#
loop_
_entity.id
_entity.type
_entity.pdbx_description
1 polymer ?
#
loop_
_entity_poly.entity_id
_entity_poly.type
_entity_poly.pdbx_seq_one_letter_code
_entity_poly.pdbx_strand_id
1 'polypeptide(L)'
;MVFFVALKQIAEVESEELYKMFKIEFDKLLIGSLSLPIYIPGTNYYRGFKGRGNIVKILTELIEKRRASRANNHDDLLELLLREMDAKNALNDVEIIDQIITILYSGCETVSTTLMMAVKYLHDHQEALQELRVKD
;
A
#
# COMPACT_ATOMS: atom_id res chain seq x y z
N MET A 1 9.91 4.38 -4.47
CA MET A 1 9.11 5.31 -5.29
C MET A 1 7.65 4.86 -5.38
N VAL A 2 7.33 3.73 -6.03
CA VAL A 2 5.92 3.27 -6.21
C VAL A 2 5.17 3.12 -4.89
N PHE A 3 5.76 2.41 -3.91
CA PHE A 3 5.12 2.24 -2.60
C PHE A 3 4.83 3.55 -1.88
N PHE A 4 5.74 4.53 -1.98
CA PHE A 4 5.54 5.86 -1.38
C PHE A 4 4.36 6.60 -2.03
N VAL A 5 4.27 6.57 -3.37
CA VAL A 5 3.15 7.18 -4.09
C VAL A 5 1.84 6.49 -3.72
N ALA A 6 1.80 5.15 -3.72
CA ALA A 6 0.61 4.39 -3.38
C ALA A 6 0.14 4.66 -1.94
N LEU A 7 1.06 4.65 -0.96
CA LEU A 7 0.71 4.93 0.43
C LEU A 7 0.19 6.36 0.62
N LYS A 8 0.76 7.33 -0.10
CA LYS A 8 0.29 8.72 -0.08
C LYS A 8 -1.12 8.86 -0.69
N GLN A 9 -1.41 8.17 -1.78
CA GLN A 9 -2.74 8.14 -2.40
C GLN A 9 -3.80 7.44 -1.55
N ILE A 10 -3.37 6.55 -0.64
CA ILE A 10 -4.30 5.78 0.18
C ILE A 10 -4.62 6.47 1.50
N ALA A 11 -3.61 7.06 2.13
CA ALA A 11 -3.69 7.46 3.53
C ALA A 11 -3.14 8.86 3.80
N GLU A 12 -2.82 9.64 2.77
CA GLU A 12 -2.19 10.97 2.87
C GLU A 12 -1.09 10.99 3.94
N VAL A 13 -0.22 9.98 3.95
CA VAL A 13 0.84 9.87 4.96
C VAL A 13 1.85 11.00 4.75
N GLU A 14 1.78 12.03 5.59
CA GLU A 14 2.64 13.22 5.53
C GLU A 14 3.99 13.03 6.25
N SER A 15 4.04 12.15 7.25
CA SER A 15 5.26 11.92 8.05
C SER A 15 6.17 10.88 7.39
N GLU A 16 7.42 11.27 7.12
CA GLU A 16 8.45 10.36 6.62
C GLU A 16 8.72 9.20 7.60
N GLU A 17 8.57 9.46 8.90
CA GLU A 17 8.73 8.45 9.95
C GLU A 17 7.61 7.40 9.88
N LEU A 18 6.35 7.85 9.75
CA LEU A 18 5.20 6.96 9.59
C LEU A 18 5.33 6.11 8.32
N TYR A 19 5.76 6.72 7.21
CA TYR A 19 6.05 6.00 5.97
C TYR A 19 7.11 4.90 6.18
N LYS A 20 8.25 5.23 6.82
CA LYS A 20 9.34 4.27 7.07
C LYS A 20 8.88 3.12 7.95
N MET A 21 8.17 3.42 9.04
CA MET A 21 7.61 2.41 9.93
C MET A 21 6.65 1.48 9.19
N PHE A 22 5.70 2.06 8.44
CA PHE A 22 4.73 1.30 7.67
C PHE A 22 5.41 0.40 6.62
N LYS A 23 6.39 0.94 5.88
CA LYS A 23 7.14 0.18 4.87
C LYS A 23 7.85 -1.03 5.45
N ILE A 24 8.49 -0.89 6.60
CA ILE A 24 9.20 -1.99 7.28
C ILE A 24 8.24 -3.13 7.64
N GLU A 25 7.07 -2.81 8.18
CA GLU A 25 6.09 -3.82 8.55
C GLU A 25 5.42 -4.44 7.31
N PHE A 26 5.20 -3.65 6.27
CA PHE A 26 4.67 -4.11 4.99
C PHE A 26 5.62 -5.08 4.26
N ASP A 27 6.92 -4.82 4.31
CA ASP A 27 7.91 -5.74 3.73
C ASP A 27 7.94 -7.08 4.45
N LYS A 28 7.77 -7.09 5.78
CA LYS A 28 7.62 -8.34 6.54
C LYS A 28 6.39 -9.10 6.07
N LEU A 29 5.26 -8.42 5.87
CA LEU A 29 4.03 -9.02 5.37
C LEU A 29 4.24 -9.66 3.98
N LEU A 30 4.81 -8.91 3.02
CA LEU A 30 5.12 -9.40 1.67
C LEU A 30 6.03 -10.62 1.68
N ILE A 31 7.13 -10.56 2.44
CA ILE A 31 8.07 -11.68 2.51
C ILE A 31 7.41 -12.89 3.20
N GLY A 32 6.56 -12.64 4.20
CA GLY A 32 5.83 -13.68 4.91
C GLY A 32 4.80 -14.40 4.05
N SER A 33 4.05 -13.68 3.21
CA SER A 33 3.03 -14.26 2.32
C SER A 33 3.63 -15.16 1.23
N LEU A 34 4.88 -14.90 0.83
CA LEU A 34 5.61 -15.70 -0.16
C LEU A 34 6.48 -16.80 0.46
N SER A 35 6.42 -17.00 1.77
CA SER A 35 7.26 -17.97 2.50
C SER A 35 6.53 -19.27 2.85
N LEU A 36 7.29 -20.31 3.23
CA LEU A 36 6.71 -21.56 3.73
C LEU A 36 5.84 -21.29 4.97
N PRO A 37 4.62 -21.87 5.06
CA PRO A 37 3.65 -21.57 6.11
C PRO A 37 3.98 -22.24 7.45
N ILE A 38 5.16 -21.94 7.99
CA ILE A 38 5.71 -22.51 9.23
C ILE A 38 5.72 -21.42 10.30
N TYR A 39 4.78 -21.48 11.24
CA TYR A 39 4.62 -20.45 12.29
C TYR A 39 5.55 -20.71 13.49
N ILE A 40 6.85 -20.54 13.29
CA ILE A 40 7.88 -20.68 14.34
C ILE A 40 8.68 -19.37 14.45
N PRO A 41 8.99 -18.86 15.66
CA PRO A 41 9.83 -17.69 15.83
C PRO A 41 11.13 -17.78 15.02
N GLY A 42 11.44 -16.72 14.26
CA GLY A 42 12.61 -16.65 13.38
C GLY A 42 12.33 -16.99 11.91
N THR A 43 11.18 -17.59 11.59
CA THR A 43 10.76 -17.81 10.18
C THR A 43 10.23 -16.52 9.53
N ASN A 44 10.25 -16.48 8.19
CA ASN A 44 9.62 -15.40 7.42
C ASN A 44 8.10 -15.35 7.65
N TYR A 45 7.43 -16.51 7.71
CA TYR A 45 6.00 -16.60 7.95
C TYR A 45 5.64 -15.99 9.31
N TYR A 46 6.34 -16.36 10.38
CA TYR A 46 6.15 -15.73 11.70
C TYR A 46 6.35 -14.21 11.66
N ARG A 47 7.39 -13.71 10.98
CA ARG A 47 7.63 -12.27 10.82
C ARG A 47 6.50 -11.59 10.03
N GLY A 48 5.95 -12.23 9.01
CA GLY A 48 4.84 -11.70 8.23
C GLY A 48 3.57 -11.50 9.03
N PHE A 49 3.23 -12.46 9.90
CA PHE A 49 2.12 -12.29 10.85
C PHE A 49 2.33 -11.13 11.81
N LYS A 50 3.56 -10.93 12.30
CA LYS A 50 3.88 -9.76 13.14
C LYS A 50 3.80 -8.46 12.36
N GLY A 51 4.29 -8.43 11.12
CA GLY A 51 4.16 -7.31 10.19
C GLY A 51 2.71 -6.91 9.97
N ARG A 52 1.84 -7.88 9.63
CA ARG A 52 0.39 -7.66 9.51
C ARG A 52 -0.20 -7.06 10.78
N GLY A 53 0.11 -7.65 11.94
CA GLY A 53 -0.41 -7.17 13.23
C GLY A 53 -0.04 -5.72 13.52
N ASN A 54 1.17 -5.29 13.14
CA ASN A 54 1.60 -3.90 13.32
C ASN A 54 0.95 -2.96 12.30
N ILE A 55 0.81 -3.38 11.04
CA ILE A 55 0.09 -2.60 10.01
C ILE A 55 -1.36 -2.36 10.42
N VAL A 56 -2.05 -3.39 10.90
CA VAL A 56 -3.44 -3.28 11.38
C VAL A 56 -3.53 -2.22 12.47
N LYS A 57 -2.64 -2.24 13.47
CA LYS A 57 -2.62 -1.22 14.53
C LYS A 57 -2.45 0.20 13.98
N ILE A 58 -1.48 0.40 13.09
CA ILE A 58 -1.22 1.72 12.48
C ILE A 58 -2.46 2.22 11.73
N LEU A 59 -3.10 1.36 10.94
CA LEU A 59 -4.29 1.74 10.17
C LEU A 59 -5.51 1.97 11.07
N THR A 60 -5.68 1.20 12.13
CA THR A 60 -6.72 1.45 13.14
C THR A 60 -6.54 2.82 13.79
N GLU A 61 -5.32 3.15 14.23
CA GLU A 61 -5.03 4.48 14.81
C GLU A 61 -5.29 5.61 13.82
N LEU A 62 -4.98 5.40 12.53
CA LEU A 62 -5.26 6.37 11.48
C LEU A 62 -6.76 6.55 11.24
N ILE A 63 -7.54 5.47 11.18
CA ILE A 63 -9.01 5.51 11.04
C ILE A 63 -9.63 6.29 12.19
N GLU A 64 -9.25 5.97 13.43
CA GLU A 64 -9.78 6.65 14.61
C GLU A 64 -9.43 8.14 14.64
N LYS A 65 -8.20 8.49 14.27
CA LYS A 65 -7.77 9.90 14.14
C LYS A 65 -8.61 10.65 13.10
N ARG A 66 -8.94 10.02 11.98
CA ARG A 66 -9.77 10.64 10.93
C ARG A 66 -11.21 10.85 11.36
N ARG A 67 -11.82 9.86 12.01
CA ARG A 67 -13.18 10.00 12.56
C ARG A 67 -13.28 11.08 13.63
N ALA A 68 -12.22 11.27 14.43
CA ALA A 68 -12.17 12.32 15.44
C ALA A 68 -11.94 13.73 14.84
N SER A 69 -11.40 13.81 13.62
CA SER A 69 -11.24 15.08 12.89
C SER A 69 -12.61 15.59 12.43
N ARG A 70 -12.93 16.85 12.73
CA ARG A 70 -14.15 17.52 12.20
C ARG A 70 -13.97 18.04 10.78
N ALA A 71 -12.75 18.00 10.25
CA ALA A 71 -12.43 18.48 8.91
C ALA A 71 -12.26 17.27 7.97
N ASN A 72 -13.25 17.00 7.14
CA ASN A 72 -13.19 15.99 6.07
C ASN A 72 -12.47 16.57 4.84
N ASN A 73 -11.24 17.03 5.02
CA ASN A 73 -10.46 17.70 3.97
C ASN A 73 -9.51 16.76 3.22
N HIS A 74 -9.53 15.46 3.54
CA HIS A 74 -8.73 14.46 2.85
C HIS A 74 -9.39 14.10 1.51
N ASP A 75 -8.59 13.90 0.47
CA ASP A 75 -9.03 13.44 -0.86
C ASP A 75 -8.22 12.21 -1.25
N ASP A 76 -8.37 11.15 -0.45
CA ASP A 76 -7.67 9.90 -0.61
C ASP A 76 -8.59 8.68 -0.48
N LEU A 77 -8.03 7.50 -0.74
CA LEU A 77 -8.82 6.26 -0.72
C LEU A 77 -9.42 5.97 0.66
N LEU A 78 -8.68 6.19 1.75
CA LEU A 78 -9.19 5.89 3.08
C LEU A 78 -10.39 6.79 3.41
N GLU A 79 -10.37 8.07 3.02
CA GLU A 79 -11.54 8.94 3.16
C GLU A 79 -12.71 8.44 2.32
N LEU A 80 -12.48 7.99 1.08
CA LEU A 80 -13.52 7.40 0.24
C LEU A 80 -14.17 6.18 0.89
N LEU A 81 -13.35 5.25 1.40
CA LEU A 81 -13.83 4.04 2.07
C LEU A 81 -14.61 4.34 3.37
N LEU A 82 -14.22 5.39 4.11
CA LEU A 82 -14.93 5.81 5.32
C LEU A 82 -16.27 6.50 5.01
N ARG A 83 -16.40 7.22 3.90
CA ARG A 83 -17.66 7.87 3.49
C ARG A 83 -18.73 6.88 3.03
N GLU A 84 -18.32 5.73 2.52
CA GLU A 84 -19.25 4.67 2.10
C GLU A 84 -19.89 3.92 3.29
N MET A 85 -19.56 4.27 4.54
CA MET A 85 -20.09 3.64 5.75
C MET A 85 -21.59 3.85 6.01
N ASP A 86 -22.24 4.81 5.32
CA ASP A 86 -23.69 5.02 5.42
C ASP A 86 -24.50 4.20 4.39
N ALA A 87 -23.82 3.43 3.53
CA ALA A 87 -24.47 2.59 2.54
C ALA A 87 -24.93 1.24 3.14
N LYS A 88 -25.92 0.60 2.50
CA LYS A 88 -26.41 -0.75 2.90
C LYS A 88 -25.33 -1.84 2.93
N ASN A 89 -24.18 -1.61 2.29
CA ASN A 89 -23.03 -2.52 2.24
C ASN A 89 -21.75 -1.85 2.77
N ALA A 90 -21.89 -0.98 3.79
CA ALA A 90 -20.79 -0.33 4.47
C ALA A 90 -19.72 -1.33 4.93
N LEU A 91 -18.46 -1.05 4.58
CA LEU A 91 -17.33 -1.83 5.08
C LEU A 91 -17.10 -1.51 6.56
N ASN A 92 -16.86 -2.55 7.36
CA ASN A 92 -16.36 -2.37 8.73
C ASN A 92 -14.84 -2.10 8.74
N ASP A 93 -14.30 -1.68 9.89
CA ASP A 93 -12.89 -1.28 10.01
C ASP A 93 -11.92 -2.38 9.59
N VAL A 94 -12.23 -3.65 9.88
CA VAL A 94 -11.40 -4.79 9.48
C VAL A 94 -11.39 -4.92 7.97
N GLU A 95 -12.55 -4.78 7.33
CA GLU A 95 -12.68 -4.84 5.87
C GLU A 95 -11.99 -3.66 5.19
N ILE A 96 -12.11 -2.44 5.73
CA ILE A 96 -11.40 -1.26 5.21
C ILE A 96 -9.88 -1.47 5.28
N ILE A 97 -9.38 -1.92 6.43
CA ILE A 97 -7.95 -2.20 6.64
C ILE A 97 -7.45 -3.27 5.65
N ASP A 98 -8.22 -4.35 5.49
CA ASP A 98 -7.84 -5.43 4.58
C ASP A 98 -7.92 -5.02 3.10
N GLN A 99 -8.85 -4.14 2.75
CA GLN A 99 -8.94 -3.55 1.42
C GLN A 99 -7.72 -2.67 1.12
N ILE A 100 -7.31 -1.83 2.07
CA ILE A 100 -6.10 -1.00 1.96
C ILE A 100 -4.86 -1.88 1.75
N ILE A 101 -4.69 -2.91 2.58
CA ILE A 101 -3.55 -3.83 2.47
C ILE A 101 -3.56 -4.54 1.12
N THR A 102 -4.72 -4.99 0.65
CA THR A 102 -4.88 -5.69 -0.63
C THR A 102 -4.50 -4.80 -1.81
N ILE A 103 -4.95 -3.56 -1.83
CA ILE A 103 -4.64 -2.59 -2.89
C ILE A 103 -3.14 -2.26 -2.88
N LEU A 104 -2.55 -2.02 -1.71
CA LEU A 104 -1.10 -1.81 -1.60
C LEU A 104 -0.30 -3.00 -2.09
N TYR A 105 -0.69 -4.21 -1.70
CA TYR A 105 0.00 -5.45 -2.02
C TYR A 105 0.01 -5.67 -3.53
N SER A 106 -1.17 -5.64 -4.14
CA SER A 106 -1.36 -5.89 -5.57
C SER A 106 -0.74 -4.80 -6.45
N GLY A 107 -0.94 -3.54 -6.10
CA GLY A 107 -0.49 -2.40 -6.90
C GLY A 107 1.03 -2.21 -6.86
N CYS A 108 1.66 -2.35 -5.70
CA CYS A 108 3.08 -2.02 -5.57
C CYS A 108 3.98 -2.97 -6.36
N GLU A 109 3.74 -4.27 -6.30
CA GLU A 109 4.57 -5.26 -6.98
C GLU A 109 4.41 -5.20 -8.51
N THR A 110 3.16 -5.17 -8.97
CA THR A 110 2.82 -5.18 -10.41
C THR A 110 3.28 -3.91 -11.11
N VAL A 111 2.99 -2.73 -10.54
CA VAL A 111 3.39 -1.44 -11.13
C VAL A 111 4.90 -1.26 -11.09
N SER A 112 5.57 -1.65 -9.99
CA SER A 112 7.04 -1.57 -9.92
C SER A 112 7.71 -2.45 -10.98
N THR A 113 7.22 -3.68 -11.14
CA THR A 113 7.73 -4.62 -12.15
C THR A 113 7.47 -4.10 -13.56
N THR A 114 6.27 -3.60 -13.82
CA THR A 114 5.90 -3.03 -15.12
C THR A 114 6.79 -1.84 -15.48
N LEU A 115 7.01 -0.90 -14.55
CA LEU A 115 7.89 0.25 -14.76
C LEU A 115 9.34 -0.18 -14.99
N MET A 116 9.85 -1.13 -14.20
CA MET A 116 11.20 -1.68 -14.40
C MET A 116 11.35 -2.27 -15.80
N MET A 117 10.38 -3.09 -16.22
CA MET A 117 10.39 -3.74 -17.53
C MET A 117 10.24 -2.73 -18.66
N ALA A 118 9.41 -1.69 -18.49
CA ALA A 118 9.30 -0.60 -19.44
C ALA A 118 10.64 0.13 -19.63
N VAL A 119 11.31 0.51 -18.53
CA VAL A 119 12.63 1.15 -18.60
C VAL A 119 13.65 0.25 -19.29
N LYS A 120 13.68 -1.04 -18.92
CA LYS A 120 14.57 -2.03 -19.56
C LYS A 120 14.30 -2.12 -21.06
N TYR A 121 13.06 -2.32 -21.48
CA TYR A 121 12.75 -2.53 -22.88
C TYR A 121 12.99 -1.27 -23.73
N LEU A 122 12.74 -0.08 -23.18
CA LEU A 122 13.08 1.17 -23.85
C LEU A 122 14.58 1.39 -23.98
N HIS A 123 15.36 0.98 -22.97
CA HIS A 123 16.82 0.98 -23.06
C HIS A 123 17.31 0.03 -24.17
N ASP A 124 16.74 -1.18 -24.24
CA ASP A 124 17.16 -2.20 -25.19
C ASP A 124 16.67 -1.92 -26.64
N HIS A 125 15.64 -1.08 -26.82
CA HIS A 125 15.03 -0.74 -28.11
C HIS A 125 14.99 0.78 -28.33
N GLN A 126 16.14 1.33 -28.73
CA GLN A 126 16.32 2.79 -28.88
C GLN A 126 15.38 3.43 -29.92
N GLU A 127 14.95 2.71 -30.95
CA GLU A 127 13.98 3.20 -31.94
C GLU A 127 12.64 3.54 -31.28
N ALA A 128 12.09 2.61 -30.48
CA ALA A 128 10.86 2.82 -29.72
C ALA A 128 10.99 3.96 -28.69
N LEU A 129 12.17 4.09 -28.06
CA LEU A 129 12.45 5.21 -27.15
C LEU A 129 12.44 6.56 -27.88
N GLN A 130 13.00 6.64 -29.09
CA GLN A 130 12.98 7.87 -29.86
C GLN A 130 11.57 8.23 -30.33
N GLU A 131 10.77 7.26 -30.77
CA GLU A 131 9.36 7.51 -31.11
C GLU A 131 8.56 8.07 -29.93
N LEU A 132 8.75 7.52 -28.72
CA LEU A 132 8.09 8.03 -27.51
C LEU A 132 8.50 9.46 -27.14
N ARG A 133 9.72 9.90 -27.50
CA ARG A 133 10.19 11.26 -27.23
C ARG A 133 9.66 12.31 -28.20
N VAL A 134 9.20 11.90 -29.39
CA VAL A 134 8.72 12.80 -30.44
C VAL A 134 7.21 13.08 -30.32
N LYS A 135 6.47 12.25 -29.58
CA LYS A 135 5.06 12.49 -29.27
C LYS A 135 4.91 13.49 -28.11
N ASP A 136 4.72 14.76 -28.46
CA ASP A 136 4.11 15.80 -27.63
C ASP A 136 2.59 15.87 -27.84
#